data_AF-A0A6N9AYG6-F1
#
_entry.id   AF-A0A6N9AYG6-F1
#
_cell.length_a   1.000
_cell.length_b   1.000
_cell.length_c   1.000
_cell.angle_alpha   90.00
_cell.angle_beta   90.00
_cell.angle_gamma   90.00
#
_symmetry.space_group_name_H-M   'P 1'
#
loop_
_entity.id
_entity.type
_entity.pdbx_description
1 polymer ?
#
loop_
_entity_poly.entity_id
_entity_poly.type
_entity_poly.pdbx_seq_one_letter_code
_entity_poly.pdbx_strand_id
1 'polypeptide(L)'
;MQLTREELWRRNDIDMRYLIYGKELYLVERCVQIIRERAKKNDYLERISLTVTNDFQWETFVDQIAQLDLFGSRKLVELRLPPSGRPGAQGGKILSECLNAPSEDNIVVVIAGALESSIKKSAWFK
;
A
#
# COMPACT_ATOMS: atom_id res chain seq x y z
N MET A 1 0.42 9.80 2.43
CA MET A 1 1.05 10.45 3.60
C MET A 1 2.42 9.80 3.84
N GLN A 2 3.52 10.57 3.81
CA GLN A 2 4.86 10.05 4.14
C GLN A 2 4.97 9.94 5.66
N LEU A 3 5.02 8.73 6.19
CA LEU A 3 5.14 8.51 7.63
C LEU A 3 6.57 8.10 7.99
N THR A 4 7.22 8.94 8.78
CA THR A 4 8.51 8.66 9.40
C THR A 4 8.34 7.64 10.54
N ARG A 5 9.36 6.80 10.77
CA ARG A 5 9.44 5.73 11.80
C ARG A 5 8.84 6.12 13.16
N GLU A 6 8.99 7.37 13.57
CA GLU A 6 8.64 7.85 14.91
C GLU A 6 7.15 8.18 15.08
N GLU A 7 6.47 8.59 14.00
CA GLU A 7 5.04 8.93 14.02
C GLU A 7 4.15 7.68 14.02
N LEU A 8 4.58 6.63 13.32
CA LEU A 8 3.87 5.35 13.29
C LEU A 8 3.74 4.73 14.68
N TRP A 9 4.70 4.96 15.58
CA TRP A 9 4.70 4.32 16.90
C TRP A 9 3.84 5.08 17.93
N ARG A 10 3.60 6.39 17.74
CA ARG A 10 2.72 7.19 18.62
C ARG A 10 1.25 7.17 18.24
N ARG A 11 0.90 6.94 16.97
CA ARG A 11 -0.50 6.80 16.56
C ARG A 11 -1.02 5.41 16.89
N ASN A 12 -2.04 5.37 17.75
CA ASN A 12 -2.84 4.17 18.01
C ASN A 12 -3.91 3.93 16.93
N ASP A 13 -4.06 4.88 16.00
CA ASP A 13 -5.03 4.88 14.92
C ASP A 13 -4.43 4.28 13.63
N ILE A 14 -5.22 3.47 12.93
CA ILE A 14 -4.82 2.84 11.67
C ILE A 14 -5.29 3.71 10.50
N ASP A 15 -4.34 4.29 9.78
CA ASP A 15 -4.62 5.00 8.54
C ASP A 15 -5.03 4.02 7.43
N MET A 16 -5.85 4.46 6.49
CA MET A 16 -6.31 3.62 5.38
C MET A 16 -5.21 3.43 4.32
N ARG A 17 -4.15 4.25 4.34
CA ARG A 17 -3.16 4.30 3.27
C ARG A 17 -1.73 4.44 3.81
N TYR A 18 -0.90 3.46 3.48
CA TYR A 18 0.51 3.44 3.85
C TYR A 18 1.40 3.35 2.62
N LEU A 19 2.47 4.15 2.60
CA LEU A 19 3.58 4.00 1.66
C LEU A 19 4.86 3.72 2.44
N ILE A 20 5.36 2.50 2.33
CA ILE A 20 6.56 2.02 3.03
C ILE A 20 7.63 1.81 1.98
N TYR A 21 8.73 2.52 2.13
CA TYR A 21 9.87 2.39 1.23
C TYR A 21 11.18 2.53 1.98
N GLY A 22 12.23 1.87 1.50
CA GLY A 22 13.53 1.90 2.15
C GLY A 22 14.58 1.09 1.42
N LYS A 23 15.84 1.49 1.59
CA LYS A 23 17.00 0.74 1.08
C LYS A 23 17.18 -0.59 1.83
N GLU A 24 16.76 -0.62 3.10
CA GLU A 24 16.87 -1.78 3.98
C GLU A 24 15.58 -2.59 4.01
N LEU A 25 15.57 -3.74 3.34
CA LEU A 25 14.39 -4.62 3.27
C LEU A 25 13.92 -5.08 4.64
N TYR A 26 14.83 -5.36 5.57
CA TYR A 26 14.48 -5.78 6.93
C TYR A 26 13.60 -4.74 7.64
N LEU A 27 13.94 -3.45 7.51
CA LEU A 27 13.16 -2.37 8.12
C LEU A 27 11.80 -2.21 7.45
N VAL A 28 11.75 -2.33 6.12
CA VAL A 28 10.49 -2.30 5.36
C VAL A 28 9.56 -3.41 5.83
N GLU A 29 10.04 -4.65 5.90
CA GLU A 29 9.25 -5.79 6.38
C GLU A 29 8.80 -5.60 7.83
N ARG A 30 9.64 -5.04 8.70
CA ARG A 30 9.26 -4.72 10.08
C ARG A 30 8.11 -3.73 10.15
N CYS A 31 8.13 -2.66 9.36
CA CYS A 31 7.02 -1.70 9.30
C CYS A 31 5.73 -2.35 8.80
N VAL A 32 5.83 -3.19 7.76
CA VAL A 32 4.69 -3.93 7.21
C VAL A 32 4.08 -4.87 8.27
N GLN A 33 4.90 -5.59 9.02
CA GLN A 33 4.42 -6.47 10.09
C GLN A 33 3.63 -5.71 11.16
N ILE A 34 4.10 -4.52 11.58
CA ILE A 34 3.38 -3.68 12.54
C ILE A 34 2.01 -3.29 12.00
N ILE A 35 1.92 -2.93 10.72
CA ILE A 35 0.63 -2.57 10.08
C ILE A 35 -0.29 -3.79 10.01
N ARG A 36 0.22 -4.98 9.67
CA ARG A 36 -0.56 -6.22 9.67
C ARG A 36 -1.14 -6.53 11.05
N GLU A 37 -0.33 -6.44 12.10
CA GLU A 37 -0.79 -6.68 13.46
C GLU A 37 -1.87 -5.69 13.90
N ARG A 38 -1.74 -4.42 13.51
CA ARG A 38 -2.76 -3.40 13.79
C ARG A 38 -4.02 -3.60 12.97
N ALA A 39 -3.91 -3.96 11.69
CA ALA A 39 -5.04 -4.26 10.83
C ALA A 39 -5.86 -5.41 11.42
N LYS A 40 -5.20 -6.49 11.83
CA LYS A 40 -5.83 -7.63 12.49
C LYS A 40 -6.56 -7.25 13.80
N LYS A 41 -6.01 -6.29 14.57
CA LYS A 41 -6.67 -5.76 15.79
C LYS A 41 -7.90 -4.89 15.49
N ASN A 42 -8.02 -4.36 14.26
CA ASN A 42 -9.13 -3.52 13.81
C ASN A 42 -10.09 -4.28 12.87
N ASP A 43 -10.16 -5.61 13.00
CA ASP A 43 -11.07 -6.49 12.26
C ASP A 43 -10.77 -6.65 10.75
N TYR A 44 -9.59 -6.24 10.30
CA TYR A 44 -9.11 -6.52 8.93
C TYR A 44 -8.51 -7.93 8.88
N LEU A 45 -9.37 -8.94 8.69
CA LEU A 45 -8.99 -10.35 8.71
C LEU A 45 -8.51 -10.85 7.35
N GLU A 46 -8.95 -10.22 6.26
CA GLU A 46 -8.57 -10.60 4.91
C GLU A 46 -7.30 -9.86 4.47
N ARG A 47 -6.39 -10.59 3.82
CA ARG A 47 -5.10 -10.07 3.37
C ARG A 47 -4.84 -10.50 1.92
N ILE A 48 -4.60 -9.52 1.07
CA ILE A 48 -4.28 -9.70 -0.33
C ILE A 48 -2.90 -9.10 -0.57
N SER A 49 -1.94 -9.91 -1.05
CA SER A 49 -0.58 -9.45 -1.32
C SER A 49 -0.29 -9.58 -2.82
N LEU A 50 -0.16 -8.44 -3.49
CA LEU A 50 0.09 -8.33 -4.92
C LEU A 50 1.51 -7.85 -5.16
N THR A 51 2.23 -8.50 -6.07
CA THR A 51 3.61 -8.11 -6.43
C THR A 51 3.64 -7.63 -7.86
N VAL A 52 4.05 -6.37 -8.05
CA VAL A 52 4.16 -5.74 -9.36
C VAL A 52 5.42 -6.25 -10.06
N THR A 53 5.20 -7.09 -11.06
CA THR A 53 6.18 -7.56 -12.05
C THR A 53 5.97 -6.82 -13.39
N ASN A 54 6.81 -7.11 -14.39
CA ASN A 54 6.71 -6.48 -15.71
C ASN A 54 5.38 -6.77 -16.43
N ASP A 55 4.76 -7.91 -16.13
CA ASP A 55 3.50 -8.37 -16.73
C ASP A 55 2.30 -8.20 -15.77
N PHE A 56 2.49 -7.43 -14.70
CA PHE A 56 1.47 -7.28 -13.67
C PHE A 56 0.23 -6.57 -14.21
N GLN A 57 -0.91 -7.25 -14.08
CA GLN A 57 -2.21 -6.73 -14.50
C GLN A 57 -2.79 -5.86 -13.38
N TRP A 58 -2.79 -4.55 -13.60
CA TRP A 58 -3.32 -3.61 -12.63
C TRP A 58 -4.83 -3.71 -12.43
N GLU A 59 -5.55 -4.27 -13.41
CA GLU A 59 -6.98 -4.60 -13.28
C GLU A 59 -7.24 -5.53 -12.10
N THR A 60 -6.35 -6.49 -11.82
CA THR A 60 -6.46 -7.33 -10.62
C THR A 60 -6.35 -6.50 -9.33
N PHE A 61 -5.47 -5.49 -9.28
CA PHE A 61 -5.38 -4.63 -8.09
C PHE A 61 -6.64 -3.80 -7.89
N VAL A 62 -7.17 -3.22 -8.98
CA VAL A 62 -8.42 -2.45 -8.94
C VAL A 62 -9.59 -3.33 -8.55
N ASP A 63 -9.70 -4.52 -9.14
CA ASP A 63 -10.73 -5.50 -8.79
C ASP A 63 -10.66 -5.87 -7.31
N GLN A 64 -9.48 -6.17 -6.78
CA GLN A 64 -9.33 -6.50 -5.36
C GLN A 64 -9.72 -5.34 -4.42
N ILE A 65 -9.52 -4.08 -4.83
CA ILE A 65 -9.96 -2.91 -4.06
C ILE A 65 -11.46 -2.63 -4.23
N ALA A 66 -11.99 -2.80 -5.44
CA ALA A 66 -13.38 -2.54 -5.79
C ALA A 66 -14.33 -3.67 -5.37
N GLN A 67 -13.80 -4.88 -5.20
CA GLN A 67 -14.52 -6.05 -4.71
C GLN A 67 -14.89 -5.80 -3.25
N LEU A 68 -15.99 -5.11 -3.04
CA LEU A 68 -16.67 -5.04 -1.75
C LEU A 68 -17.15 -6.45 -1.46
N ASP A 69 -16.57 -7.07 -0.44
CA ASP A 69 -17.09 -8.34 0.04
C ASP A 69 -18.55 -8.10 0.45
N LEU A 70 -19.47 -8.93 -0.06
CA LEU A 70 -20.91 -8.78 0.16
C LEU A 70 -21.28 -8.80 1.66
N PHE A 71 -20.35 -9.24 2.52
CA PHE A 71 -20.49 -9.30 3.97
C PHE A 71 -19.85 -8.11 4.71
N GLY A 72 -19.33 -7.10 4.00
CA GLY A 72 -18.67 -5.95 4.62
C GLY A 72 -17.28 -6.28 5.20
N SER A 73 -16.64 -7.33 4.69
CA SER A 73 -15.33 -7.76 5.17
C SER A 73 -14.26 -6.73 4.82
N ARG A 74 -13.63 -6.18 5.87
CA ARG A 74 -12.51 -5.26 5.77
C ARG A 74 -11.24 -6.02 5.40
N LYS A 75 -10.51 -5.52 4.40
CA LYS A 75 -9.30 -6.18 3.90
C LYS A 75 -8.07 -5.28 3.86
N LEU A 76 -6.92 -5.94 4.01
CA LEU A 76 -5.61 -5.36 3.87
C LEU A 76 -5.02 -5.73 2.51
N VAL A 77 -4.94 -4.76 1.61
CA VAL A 77 -4.36 -4.92 0.28
C VAL A 77 -2.93 -4.40 0.28
N GLU A 78 -1.97 -5.30 0.10
CA GLU A 78 -0.55 -4.99 0.02
C GLU A 78 -0.09 -5.02 -1.43
N LEU A 79 0.50 -3.92 -1.89
CA LEU A 79 1.07 -3.79 -3.22
C LEU A 79 2.58 -3.65 -3.13
N ARG A 80 3.31 -4.70 -3.51
CA ARG A 80 4.77 -4.69 -3.56
C ARG A 80 5.25 -4.23 -4.92
N LEU A 81 5.88 -3.06 -4.95
CA LEU A 81 6.51 -2.51 -6.14
C LEU A 81 7.84 -3.23 -6.44
N PRO A 82 8.26 -3.24 -7.72
CA PRO A 82 9.57 -3.76 -8.08
C PRO A 82 10.69 -2.96 -7.39
N PRO A 83 11.92 -3.49 -7.29
CA PRO A 83 13.05 -2.80 -6.66
C PRO A 83 13.37 -1.45 -7.30
N SER A 84 13.06 -1.25 -8.59
CA SER A 84 13.17 0.05 -9.27
C SER A 84 12.12 1.07 -8.81
N GLY A 85 11.09 0.65 -8.08
CA GLY A 85 10.04 1.49 -7.52
C GLY A 85 9.06 2.08 -8.56
N ARG A 86 9.18 1.69 -9.83
CA ARG A 86 8.39 2.24 -10.93
C ARG A 86 7.10 1.42 -11.09
N PRO A 87 5.92 1.98 -10.77
CA PRO A 87 4.64 1.35 -11.07
C PRO A 87 4.25 1.44 -12.57
N GLY A 88 5.08 2.07 -13.40
CA GLY A 88 4.74 2.35 -14.81
C GLY A 88 3.68 3.44 -14.95
N ALA A 89 3.26 3.71 -16.19
CA ALA A 89 2.26 4.74 -16.49
C ALA A 89 0.85 4.35 -15.99
N GLN A 90 0.48 3.08 -16.17
CA GLN A 90 -0.82 2.56 -15.74
C GLN A 90 -0.94 2.53 -14.22
N GLY A 91 0.08 2.01 -13.52
CA GLY A 91 0.09 2.00 -12.07
C GLY A 91 0.13 3.37 -11.42
N GLY A 92 0.83 4.34 -12.04
CA GLY A 92 0.82 5.72 -11.57
C GLY A 92 -0.58 6.34 -11.59
N LYS A 93 -1.38 6.06 -12.63
CA LYS A 93 -2.78 6.50 -12.70
C LYS A 93 -3.64 5.85 -11.62
N ILE A 94 -3.57 4.53 -11.50
CA ILE A 94 -4.40 3.76 -10.57
C ILE A 94 -4.08 4.10 -9.11
N LEU A 95 -2.80 4.25 -8.78
CA LEU A 95 -2.39 4.74 -7.46
C LEU A 95 -2.92 6.15 -7.21
N SER A 96 -2.85 7.04 -8.21
CA SER A 96 -3.41 8.40 -8.08
C SER A 96 -4.93 8.37 -7.89
N GLU A 97 -5.65 7.52 -8.60
CA GLU A 97 -7.11 7.34 -8.42
C GLU A 97 -7.45 6.78 -7.04
N CYS A 98 -6.73 5.76 -6.57
CA CYS A 98 -6.88 5.24 -5.20
C CYS A 98 -6.56 6.30 -4.14
N LEU A 99 -5.63 7.21 -4.42
CA LEU A 99 -5.32 8.33 -3.51
C LEU A 99 -6.40 9.43 -3.53
N ASN A 100 -7.13 9.58 -4.63
CA ASN A 100 -8.21 10.57 -4.74
C ASN A 100 -9.58 10.04 -4.30
N ALA A 101 -9.81 8.73 -4.34
CA ALA A 101 -11.04 8.07 -3.92
C ALA A 101 -10.77 7.11 -2.75
N PRO A 102 -10.73 7.61 -1.50
CA PRO A 102 -10.51 6.76 -0.33
C PRO A 102 -11.75 5.89 -0.07
N SER A 103 -11.60 4.58 -0.22
CA SER A 103 -12.58 3.61 0.33
C SER A 103 -12.31 3.44 1.83
N GLU A 104 -13.32 3.63 2.67
CA GLU A 104 -13.16 3.58 4.13
C GLU A 104 -12.95 2.15 4.67
N ASP A 105 -13.31 1.13 3.88
CA ASP A 105 -13.31 -0.26 4.31
C ASP A 105 -12.01 -1.02 4.02
N ASN A 106 -11.11 -0.45 3.21
CA ASN A 106 -9.90 -1.13 2.74
C ASN A 106 -8.64 -0.39 3.17
N ILE A 107 -7.67 -1.13 3.73
CA ILE A 107 -6.34 -0.58 3.99
C ILE A 107 -5.44 -0.95 2.81
N VAL A 108 -4.84 0.06 2.18
CA VAL A 108 -3.87 -0.12 1.10
C VAL A 108 -2.47 0.16 1.61
N VAL A 109 -1.57 -0.82 1.46
CA VAL A 109 -0.16 -0.70 1.83
C VAL A 109 0.72 -0.86 0.59
N VAL A 110 1.33 0.23 0.14
CA VAL A 110 2.31 0.20 -0.94
C VAL A 110 3.70 -0.02 -0.35
N ILE A 111 4.36 -1.09 -0.77
CA ILE A 111 5.65 -1.53 -0.27
C ILE A 111 6.66 -1.41 -1.40
N ALA A 112 7.74 -0.65 -1.19
CA ALA A 112 8.80 -0.49 -2.17
C ALA A 112 10.18 -0.65 -1.52
N GLY A 113 11.17 -0.99 -2.35
CA GLY A 113 12.57 -0.96 -1.95
C GLY A 113 13.14 0.46 -1.97
N ALA A 114 14.37 0.58 -2.47
CA ALA A 114 15.01 1.87 -2.68
C ALA A 114 14.33 2.62 -3.83
N LEU A 115 13.42 3.54 -3.49
CA LEU A 115 12.81 4.43 -4.50
C LEU A 115 13.86 5.37 -5.09
N GLU A 116 13.94 5.39 -6.42
CA GLU A 116 14.73 6.40 -7.13
C GLU A 116 14.17 7.80 -6.91
N SER A 117 15.05 8.81 -6.94
CA SER A 117 14.69 10.22 -6.77
C SER A 117 13.65 10.72 -7.78
N SER A 118 13.60 10.12 -8.97
CA SER A 118 12.62 10.43 -10.02
C SER A 118 11.19 10.04 -9.63
N ILE A 119 11.03 8.97 -8.85
CA ILE A 119 9.72 8.51 -8.37
C ILE A 119 9.15 9.45 -7.32
N LYS A 120 10.00 10.02 -6.46
CA LYS A 120 9.59 11.00 -5.44
C LYS A 120 8.94 12.25 -6.04
N LYS A 121 9.18 12.53 -7.34
CA LYS A 121 8.55 13.64 -8.08
C LYS A 121 7.25 13.26 -8.80
N SER A 122 6.86 11.99 -8.76
CA SER A 122 5.67 11.50 -9.47
C SER A 122 4.40 11.95 -8.79
N ALA A 123 3.33 12.17 -9.57
CA ALA A 123 2.03 12.63 -9.07
C ALA A 123 1.43 11.69 -8.01
N TRP A 124 1.64 10.38 -8.14
CA TRP A 124 1.16 9.38 -7.18
C TRP A 124 1.93 9.36 -5.85
N PHE A 125 3.11 10.00 -5.80
CA PHE A 125 3.91 10.07 -4.56
C PHE A 125 3.55 11.29 -3.70
N LYS A 126 2.80 12.25 -4.25
CA LYS A 126 2.36 13.45 -3.54
C LYS A 126 1.11 13.20 -2.70
#